data_AF-A0A6V7URS5-F1
#
_entry.id   AF-A0A6V7URS5-F1
#
_cell.length_a   1.000
_cell.length_b   1.000
_cell.length_c   1.000
_cell.angle_alpha   90.00
_cell.angle_beta   90.00
_cell.angle_gamma   90.00
#
_symmetry.space_group_name_H-M   'P 1'
#
loop_
_entity.id
_entity.type
_entity.pdbx_description
1 polymer ?
#
loop_
_entity_poly.entity_id
_entity_poly.type
_entity_poly.pdbx_seq_one_letter_code
_entity_poly.pdbx_strand_id
1 'polypeptide(L)'
;MLPCHEKHYIPMAAIVSQRLYGSELPQNIDTRFLSRILPSYLVPQTTEIKTFSSLLSKLKQARNSLTNLSLIQLQLRFLSLCWSLNVYGCTFFRAFMLMAKPIRGSIQVHVGLNDWGMSVLNSNSHRQIAAIELNKLEIKFTPNTNFLEVQGEGGCKSADFVATITTPQALLINNLFKQLKLKVSAAKNAEKVAETSL
;
A
#
# COMPACT_ATOMS: atom_id res chain seq x y z
N MET A 1 4.60 3.31 3.91
CA MET A 1 3.93 2.27 4.72
C MET A 1 3.07 1.46 3.77
N LEU A 2 3.35 0.17 3.60
CA LEU A 2 2.78 -0.64 2.52
C LEU A 2 2.05 -1.83 3.15
N PRO A 3 0.71 -1.89 3.21
CA PRO A 3 0.03 -3.15 3.49
C PRO A 3 0.51 -4.22 2.51
N CYS A 4 1.39 -5.09 2.99
CA CYS A 4 2.08 -6.06 2.16
C CYS A 4 2.05 -7.42 2.83
N HIS A 5 1.59 -8.41 2.09
CA HIS A 5 1.70 -9.81 2.48
C HIS A 5 3.15 -10.30 2.34
N GLU A 6 3.43 -11.45 2.96
CA GLU A 6 4.75 -12.09 2.93
C GLU A 6 5.30 -12.25 1.51
N LYS A 7 4.43 -12.60 0.55
CA LYS A 7 4.78 -12.71 -0.87
C LYS A 7 5.37 -11.44 -1.49
N HIS A 8 5.16 -10.28 -0.88
CA HIS A 8 5.72 -9.01 -1.35
C HIS A 8 6.93 -8.57 -0.52
N TYR A 9 6.81 -8.55 0.82
CA TYR A 9 7.86 -7.95 1.65
C TYR A 9 9.13 -8.80 1.73
N ILE A 10 9.04 -10.13 1.63
CA ILE A 10 10.22 -11.00 1.62
C ILE A 10 11.08 -10.74 0.38
N PRO A 11 10.54 -10.81 -0.86
CA PRO A 11 11.30 -10.46 -2.06
C PRO A 11 11.84 -9.02 -2.05
N MET A 12 11.03 -8.05 -1.60
CA MET A 12 11.47 -6.66 -1.49
C MET A 12 12.65 -6.51 -0.54
N ALA A 13 12.58 -7.09 0.65
CA ALA A 13 13.66 -7.05 1.63
C ALA A 13 14.91 -7.78 1.10
N ALA A 14 14.75 -8.88 0.37
CA ALA A 14 15.86 -9.58 -0.26
C ALA A 14 16.58 -8.70 -1.29
N ILE A 15 15.84 -7.96 -2.11
CA ILE A 15 16.42 -7.02 -3.09
C ILE A 15 17.14 -5.87 -2.39
N VAL A 16 16.51 -5.24 -1.38
CA VAL A 16 17.15 -4.15 -0.61
C VAL A 16 18.43 -4.65 0.07
N SER A 17 18.36 -5.85 0.66
CA SER A 17 19.51 -6.47 1.31
C SER A 17 20.64 -6.78 0.33
N GLN A 18 20.33 -7.30 -0.86
CA GLN A 18 21.30 -7.52 -1.94
C GLN A 18 21.93 -6.21 -2.41
N ARG A 19 21.16 -5.12 -2.46
CA ARG A 19 21.64 -3.79 -2.85
C ARG A 19 22.55 -3.16 -1.81
N LEU A 20 22.28 -3.35 -0.53
CA LEU A 20 23.05 -2.74 0.56
C LEU A 20 24.32 -3.52 0.90
N TYR A 21 24.27 -4.85 0.83
CA TYR A 21 25.34 -5.73 1.34
C TYR A 21 26.02 -6.59 0.26
N GLY A 22 25.60 -6.50 -1.00
CA GLY A 22 26.16 -7.29 -2.10
C GLY A 22 25.76 -8.76 -2.02
N SER A 23 26.64 -9.68 -2.41
CA SER A 23 26.40 -11.13 -2.36
C SER A 23 26.42 -11.69 -0.94
N GLU A 24 27.11 -11.03 -0.02
CA GLU A 24 27.28 -11.50 1.35
C GLU A 24 26.28 -10.83 2.31
N LEU A 25 26.02 -11.51 3.43
CA LEU A 25 25.27 -10.96 4.54
C LEU A 25 26.24 -10.48 5.62
N PRO A 26 25.89 -9.46 6.42
CA PRO A 26 26.67 -9.10 7.59
C PRO A 26 26.86 -10.30 8.53
N GLN A 27 28.04 -10.41 9.14
CA GLN A 27 28.36 -11.52 10.06
C GLN A 27 27.42 -11.57 11.27
N ASN A 28 27.00 -10.40 11.77
CA ASN A 28 26.08 -10.28 12.91
C ASN A 28 24.69 -9.82 12.43
N ILE A 29 23.79 -10.79 12.22
CA ILE A 29 22.40 -10.52 11.82
C ILE A 29 21.53 -10.46 13.07
N ASP A 30 21.00 -9.27 13.37
CA ASP A 30 20.09 -9.00 14.48
C ASP A 30 18.82 -8.27 14.00
N THR A 31 17.98 -7.84 14.94
CA THR A 31 16.76 -7.07 14.62
C THR A 31 17.07 -5.71 13.98
N ARG A 32 18.26 -5.13 14.24
CA ARG A 32 18.70 -3.88 13.60
C ARG A 32 19.05 -4.08 12.13
N PHE A 33 19.53 -5.27 11.76
CA PHE A 33 19.66 -5.62 10.35
C PHE A 33 18.30 -5.64 9.65
N LEU A 34 17.30 -6.29 10.24
CA LEU A 34 15.96 -6.38 9.66
C LEU A 34 15.29 -5.00 9.55
N SER A 35 15.45 -4.12 10.54
CA SER A 35 14.86 -2.77 10.49
C SER A 35 15.41 -1.86 9.39
N ARG A 36 16.55 -2.22 8.78
CA ARG A 36 17.11 -1.50 7.62
C ARG A 36 16.48 -1.94 6.30
N ILE A 37 15.87 -3.12 6.24
CA ILE A 37 15.38 -3.72 4.99
C ILE A 37 13.87 -3.99 5.00
N LEU A 38 13.24 -3.99 6.17
CA LEU A 38 11.80 -4.19 6.36
C LEU A 38 11.15 -2.96 7.00
N PRO A 39 9.86 -2.73 6.72
CA PRO A 39 9.04 -1.80 7.50
C PRO A 39 9.06 -2.17 9.00
N SER A 40 9.08 -1.16 9.87
CA SER A 40 9.21 -1.34 11.32
C SER A 40 8.16 -2.28 11.94
N TYR A 41 6.91 -2.22 11.48
CA TYR A 41 5.82 -3.07 11.97
C TYR A 41 5.94 -4.55 11.54
N LEU A 42 6.88 -4.89 10.65
CA LEU A 42 7.20 -6.26 10.24
C LEU A 42 8.48 -6.79 10.90
N VAL A 43 9.20 -5.94 11.65
CA VAL A 43 10.39 -6.36 12.38
C VAL A 43 9.94 -7.11 13.63
N PRO A 44 10.29 -8.40 13.80
CA PRO A 44 9.94 -9.14 15.01
C PRO A 44 10.53 -8.47 16.25
N GLN A 45 9.77 -8.50 17.34
CA GLN A 45 10.30 -8.07 18.63
C GLN A 45 11.41 -9.03 19.10
N THR A 46 12.34 -8.55 19.92
CA THR A 46 13.51 -9.32 20.40
C THR A 46 13.14 -10.61 21.13
N THR A 47 11.93 -10.71 21.66
CA THR A 47 11.41 -11.91 22.33
C THR A 47 10.89 -12.98 21.37
N GLU A 48 10.74 -12.69 20.08
CA GLU A 48 10.14 -13.56 19.07
C GLU A 48 11.19 -14.34 18.24
N ILE A 49 12.05 -15.09 18.93
CA ILE A 49 13.22 -15.78 18.31
C ILE A 49 12.80 -16.70 17.14
N LYS A 50 11.70 -17.45 17.29
CA LYS A 50 11.21 -18.36 16.23
C LYS A 50 10.77 -17.59 14.98
N THR A 51 10.08 -16.47 15.16
CA THR A 51 9.63 -15.58 14.07
C THR A 51 10.84 -15.00 13.35
N PHE A 52 11.84 -14.53 14.09
CA PHE A 52 13.08 -14.00 13.56
C PHE A 52 13.83 -15.02 12.69
N SER A 53 14.06 -16.23 13.21
CA SER A 53 14.79 -17.29 12.48
C SER A 53 14.05 -17.72 11.21
N SER A 54 12.73 -17.84 11.25
CA SER A 54 11.89 -18.14 10.09
C SER A 54 12.00 -17.06 9.01
N LEU A 55 11.86 -15.80 9.40
CA LEU A 55 11.97 -14.64 8.53
C LEU A 55 13.35 -14.56 7.85
N LEU A 56 14.41 -14.77 8.63
CA LEU A 56 15.79 -14.76 8.13
C LEU A 56 16.04 -15.89 7.13
N SER A 57 15.51 -17.09 7.39
CA SER A 57 15.63 -18.23 6.47
C SER A 57 14.97 -17.92 5.11
N LYS A 58 13.74 -17.40 5.13
CA LYS A 58 13.01 -16.99 3.92
C LYS A 58 13.75 -15.89 3.15
N LEU A 59 14.32 -14.91 3.87
CA LEU A 59 15.12 -13.85 3.27
C LEU A 59 16.37 -14.40 2.56
N LYS A 60 17.12 -15.29 3.21
CA LYS A 60 18.29 -15.95 2.62
C LYS A 60 17.92 -16.71 1.36
N GLN A 61 16.84 -17.50 1.40
CA GLN A 61 16.34 -18.23 0.24
C GLN A 61 15.98 -17.29 -0.91
N ALA A 62 15.25 -16.21 -0.63
CA ALA A 62 14.88 -15.22 -1.66
C ALA A 62 16.11 -14.54 -2.26
N ARG A 63 17.14 -14.25 -1.46
CA ARG A 63 18.40 -13.62 -1.94
C ARG A 63 19.20 -14.49 -2.89
N ASN A 64 19.21 -15.82 -2.71
CA ASN A 64 19.94 -16.73 -3.61
C ASN A 64 19.53 -16.58 -5.08
N SER A 65 18.27 -16.20 -5.33
CA SER A 65 17.74 -15.95 -6.68
C SER A 65 18.19 -14.62 -7.31
N LEU A 66 18.95 -13.79 -6.57
CA LEU A 66 19.29 -12.41 -6.93
C LEU A 66 20.78 -12.17 -7.18
N THR A 67 21.66 -13.14 -6.87
CA THR A 67 23.12 -12.96 -6.84
C THR A 67 23.73 -12.56 -8.18
N ASN A 68 23.11 -12.98 -9.29
CA ASN A 68 23.61 -12.72 -10.65
C ASN A 68 22.88 -11.59 -11.38
N LEU A 69 22.03 -10.83 -10.67
CA LEU A 69 21.25 -9.77 -11.30
C LEU A 69 21.99 -8.45 -11.30
N SER A 70 21.90 -7.73 -12.43
CA SER A 70 22.41 -6.38 -12.53
C SER A 70 21.60 -5.42 -11.65
N LEU A 71 22.19 -4.25 -11.38
CA LEU A 71 21.52 -3.16 -10.65
C LEU A 71 20.14 -2.84 -11.25
N ILE A 72 20.11 -2.63 -12.57
CA ILE A 72 18.88 -2.27 -13.29
C ILE A 72 17.83 -3.38 -13.14
N GLN A 73 18.23 -4.64 -13.24
CA GLN A 73 17.32 -5.78 -13.05
C GLN A 73 16.76 -5.83 -11.63
N LEU A 74 17.58 -5.57 -10.61
CA LEU A 74 17.12 -5.52 -9.21
C LEU A 74 16.12 -4.38 -8.98
N GLN A 75 16.39 -3.19 -9.52
CA GLN A 75 15.50 -2.03 -9.42
C GLN A 75 14.16 -2.29 -10.13
N LEU A 76 14.19 -2.84 -11.34
CA LEU A 76 12.97 -3.18 -12.08
C LEU A 76 12.15 -4.25 -11.38
N ARG A 77 12.79 -5.29 -10.82
CA ARG A 77 12.09 -6.30 -10.00
C ARG A 77 11.47 -5.69 -8.75
N PHE A 78 12.18 -4.79 -8.08
CA PHE A 78 11.65 -4.08 -6.91
C PHE A 78 10.42 -3.25 -7.28
N LEU A 79 10.52 -2.45 -8.36
CA LEU A 79 9.40 -1.64 -8.85
C LEU A 79 8.21 -2.50 -9.28
N SER A 80 8.44 -3.63 -9.93
CA SER A 80 7.38 -4.57 -10.30
C SER A 80 6.61 -5.10 -9.08
N LEU A 81 7.33 -5.45 -8.00
CA LEU A 81 6.71 -5.83 -6.73
C LEU A 81 5.95 -4.66 -6.08
N CYS A 82 6.45 -3.43 -6.23
CA CYS A 82 5.77 -2.25 -5.73
C CYS A 82 4.49 -1.97 -6.51
N TRP A 83 4.51 -2.06 -7.84
CA TRP A 83 3.35 -1.83 -8.72
C TRP A 83 2.22 -2.82 -8.47
N SER A 84 2.50 -4.02 -7.97
CA SER A 84 1.45 -4.98 -7.59
C SER A 84 0.71 -4.61 -6.30
N LEU A 85 1.11 -3.53 -5.61
CA LEU A 85 0.45 -3.06 -4.40
C LEU A 85 -0.54 -1.94 -4.74
N ASN A 86 -1.79 -2.09 -4.31
CA ASN A 86 -2.85 -1.08 -4.48
C ASN A 86 -2.55 0.28 -3.81
N VAL A 87 -1.58 0.32 -2.89
CA VAL A 87 -1.12 1.52 -2.18
C VAL A 87 0.07 2.22 -2.86
N TYR A 88 0.63 1.64 -3.92
CA TYR A 88 1.79 2.22 -4.58
C TYR A 88 1.43 3.55 -5.24
N GLY A 89 2.29 4.57 -5.06
CA GLY A 89 2.02 5.90 -5.58
C GLY A 89 0.89 6.67 -4.86
N CYS A 90 0.35 6.14 -3.75
CA CYS A 90 -0.67 6.86 -3.00
C CYS A 90 -0.15 8.15 -2.37
N THR A 91 -0.93 9.22 -2.49
CA THR A 91 -0.89 10.33 -1.55
C THR A 91 -1.73 9.98 -0.33
N PHE A 92 -1.12 10.00 0.86
CA PHE A 92 -1.80 9.62 2.10
C PHE A 92 -2.24 10.83 2.92
N PHE A 93 -3.48 10.77 3.39
CA PHE A 93 -4.13 11.77 4.23
C PHE A 93 -4.44 11.16 5.59
N ARG A 94 -4.28 11.93 6.67
CA ARG A 94 -4.72 11.52 8.01
C ARG A 94 -6.18 11.87 8.18
N ALA A 95 -6.97 10.92 8.67
CA ALA A 95 -8.40 11.11 8.88
C ALA A 95 -8.94 10.24 10.01
N PHE A 96 -10.21 10.46 10.34
CA PHE A 96 -10.99 9.57 11.18
C PHE A 96 -12.13 8.96 10.37
N MET A 97 -12.31 7.65 10.47
CA MET A 97 -13.46 6.97 9.90
C MET A 97 -14.51 6.80 10.99
N LEU A 98 -15.72 7.30 10.75
CA LEU A 98 -16.84 7.21 11.68
C LEU A 98 -17.49 5.84 11.56
N MET A 99 -17.61 5.14 12.68
CA MET A 99 -18.20 3.81 12.73
C MET A 99 -19.72 3.92 12.88
N ALA A 100 -20.46 3.17 12.07
CA ALA A 100 -21.90 2.99 12.24
C ALA A 100 -22.19 1.98 13.37
N LYS A 101 -23.44 1.96 13.85
CA LYS A 101 -23.92 1.02 14.88
C LYS A 101 -23.56 -0.45 14.51
N PRO A 102 -23.31 -1.33 15.51
CA PRO A 102 -23.55 -1.14 16.95
C PRO A 102 -22.43 -0.39 17.68
N ILE A 103 -21.24 -0.25 17.09
CA ILE A 103 -20.10 0.42 17.72
C ILE A 103 -20.11 1.89 17.30
N ARG A 104 -20.60 2.77 18.19
CA ARG A 104 -20.43 4.22 18.01
C ARG A 104 -19.00 4.60 18.37
N GLY A 105 -18.28 5.17 17.43
CA GLY A 105 -16.91 5.62 17.66
C GLY A 105 -16.27 6.13 16.38
N SER A 106 -15.00 6.52 16.50
CA SER A 106 -14.16 6.82 15.35
C SER A 106 -12.87 6.03 15.45
N ILE A 107 -12.35 5.61 14.30
CA ILE A 107 -11.03 5.00 14.22
C ILE A 107 -10.12 5.91 13.40
N GLN A 108 -8.89 6.09 13.86
CA GLN A 108 -7.91 6.87 13.12
C GLN A 108 -7.41 6.06 11.93
N VAL A 109 -7.45 6.66 10.74
CA VAL A 109 -7.09 6.00 9.47
C VAL A 109 -6.14 6.85 8.64
N HIS A 110 -5.37 6.16 7.79
CA HIS A 110 -4.71 6.75 6.64
C HIS A 110 -5.52 6.46 5.39
N VAL A 111 -5.92 7.51 4.68
CA VAL A 111 -6.61 7.42 3.40
C VAL A 111 -5.59 7.67 2.31
N GLY A 112 -5.28 6.66 1.50
CA GLY A 112 -4.41 6.75 0.34
C GLY A 112 -5.22 6.86 -0.94
N LEU A 113 -4.85 7.80 -1.82
CA LEU A 113 -5.39 7.92 -3.18
C LEU A 113 -4.28 7.85 -4.23
N ASN A 114 -4.48 7.04 -5.26
CA ASN A 114 -3.63 6.93 -6.46
C ASN A 114 -4.48 6.69 -7.72
N ASP A 115 -3.81 6.45 -8.84
CA ASP A 115 -4.40 6.09 -10.14
C ASP A 115 -5.12 4.72 -10.14
N TRP A 116 -4.77 3.82 -9.23
CA TRP A 116 -5.52 2.58 -9.02
C TRP A 116 -6.87 2.82 -8.30
N GLY A 117 -6.90 3.66 -7.26
CA GLY A 117 -8.10 3.93 -6.47
C GLY A 117 -7.83 4.47 -5.08
N MET A 118 -8.60 4.01 -4.09
CA MET A 118 -8.47 4.41 -2.69
C MET A 118 -8.14 3.23 -1.80
N SER A 119 -7.22 3.45 -0.87
CA SER A 119 -6.89 2.51 0.22
C SER A 119 -7.13 3.16 1.57
N VAL A 120 -7.84 2.48 2.46
CA VAL A 120 -8.06 2.93 3.84
C VAL A 120 -7.29 2.00 4.77
N LEU A 121 -6.34 2.55 5.53
CA LEU A 121 -5.49 1.79 6.45
C LEU A 121 -5.77 2.21 7.88
N ASN A 122 -5.79 1.27 8.81
CA ASN A 122 -5.80 1.58 10.23
C ASN A 122 -4.48 2.29 10.61
N SER A 123 -4.55 3.43 11.31
CA SER A 123 -3.34 4.23 11.59
C SER A 123 -2.38 3.55 12.56
N ASN A 124 -2.87 2.67 13.43
CA ASN A 124 -2.04 2.02 14.46
C ASN A 124 -1.45 0.72 13.96
N SER A 125 -2.28 -0.15 13.38
CA SER A 125 -1.88 -1.49 12.93
C SER A 125 -1.39 -1.54 11.48
N HIS A 126 -1.63 -0.47 10.71
CA HIS A 126 -1.31 -0.37 9.29
C HIS A 126 -1.97 -1.45 8.41
N ARG A 127 -2.94 -2.18 8.98
CA ARG A 127 -3.76 -3.14 8.26
C ARG A 127 -4.72 -2.40 7.34
N GLN A 128 -4.86 -2.93 6.13
CA GLN A 128 -5.82 -2.41 5.16
C GLN A 128 -7.24 -2.78 5.59
N ILE A 129 -8.08 -1.76 5.72
CA ILE A 129 -9.50 -1.85 6.06
C ILE A 129 -10.31 -2.00 4.76
N ALA A 130 -9.97 -1.17 3.76
CA ALA A 130 -10.61 -1.19 2.46
C ALA A 130 -9.61 -0.85 1.36
N ALA A 131 -9.85 -1.40 0.18
CA ALA A 131 -9.20 -1.06 -1.07
C ALA A 131 -10.28 -1.04 -2.15
N ILE A 132 -10.46 0.09 -2.83
CA ILE A 132 -11.55 0.31 -3.77
C ILE A 132 -10.96 0.87 -5.05
N GLU A 133 -11.21 0.20 -6.17
CA GLU A 133 -10.76 0.66 -7.49
C GLU A 133 -11.43 1.98 -7.86
N LEU A 134 -10.71 2.83 -8.58
CA LEU A 134 -11.14 4.19 -8.90
C LEU A 134 -12.48 4.24 -9.66
N ASN A 135 -12.76 3.26 -10.52
CA ASN A 135 -14.01 3.13 -11.27
C ASN A 135 -15.21 2.69 -10.42
N LYS A 136 -14.95 2.02 -9.28
CA LYS A 136 -15.95 1.56 -8.32
C LYS A 136 -16.08 2.48 -7.11
N LEU A 137 -15.28 3.55 -7.07
CA LEU A 137 -15.22 4.48 -5.96
C LEU A 137 -16.09 5.71 -6.24
N GLU A 138 -16.92 6.07 -5.26
CA GLU A 138 -17.60 7.34 -5.16
C GLU A 138 -17.19 8.07 -3.89
N ILE A 139 -16.90 9.37 -4.04
CA ILE A 139 -16.62 10.28 -2.93
C ILE A 139 -17.54 11.48 -3.07
N LYS A 140 -18.37 11.72 -2.06
CA LYS A 140 -19.22 12.91 -1.96
C LYS A 140 -18.65 13.81 -0.87
N PHE A 141 -18.25 15.01 -1.27
CA PHE A 141 -17.78 16.06 -0.36
C PHE A 141 -18.91 17.04 -0.07
N THR A 142 -19.15 17.32 1.21
CA THR A 142 -20.10 18.34 1.63
C THR A 142 -19.37 19.67 1.82
N PRO A 143 -19.65 20.71 1.00
CA PRO A 143 -19.01 22.01 1.12
C PRO A 143 -19.09 22.60 2.53
N ASN A 144 -18.05 23.35 2.92
CA ASN A 144 -17.93 23.97 4.25
C ASN A 144 -17.93 22.98 5.43
N THR A 145 -17.67 21.71 5.16
CA THR A 145 -17.48 20.69 6.20
C THR A 145 -16.13 19.99 6.02
N ASN A 146 -15.79 19.16 7.02
CA ASN A 146 -14.62 18.28 6.97
C ASN A 146 -15.01 16.83 6.63
N PHE A 147 -16.21 16.60 6.09
CA PHE A 147 -16.75 15.26 5.87
C PHE A 147 -16.67 14.83 4.41
N LEU A 148 -16.38 13.55 4.23
CA LEU A 148 -16.46 12.82 2.97
C LEU A 148 -17.32 11.59 3.20
N GLU A 149 -18.34 11.42 2.38
CA GLU A 149 -19.05 10.16 2.26
C GLU A 149 -18.37 9.35 1.17
N VAL A 150 -17.94 8.15 1.54
CA VAL A 150 -17.24 7.24 0.65
C VAL A 150 -18.11 6.02 0.45
N GLN A 151 -18.35 5.69 -0.81
CA GLN A 151 -19.01 4.46 -1.22
C GLN A 151 -18.14 3.74 -2.24
N GLY A 152 -18.10 2.41 -2.17
CA GLY A 152 -17.56 1.66 -3.29
C GLY A 152 -17.89 0.18 -3.28
N GLU A 153 -17.97 -0.36 -4.47
CA GLU A 153 -18.26 -1.77 -4.72
C GLU A 153 -17.01 -2.63 -4.49
N GLY A 154 -17.18 -3.76 -3.81
CA GLY A 154 -16.12 -4.77 -3.68
C GLY A 154 -15.02 -4.42 -2.68
N GLY A 155 -15.40 -3.96 -1.47
CA GLY A 155 -14.46 -3.96 -0.34
C GLY A 155 -13.86 -5.35 -0.09
N CYS A 156 -12.84 -5.47 0.78
CA CYS A 156 -12.06 -6.71 1.03
C CYS A 156 -12.87 -8.00 1.37
N LYS A 157 -14.20 -7.94 1.46
CA LYS A 157 -15.10 -9.05 1.79
C LYS A 157 -16.38 -9.13 0.95
N SER A 158 -16.39 -8.59 -0.28
CA SER A 158 -17.55 -8.65 -1.22
C SER A 158 -18.83 -7.92 -0.78
N ALA A 159 -18.77 -7.13 0.30
CA ALA A 159 -19.81 -6.19 0.67
C ALA A 159 -19.40 -4.77 0.22
N ASP A 160 -20.39 -3.95 -0.11
CA ASP A 160 -20.17 -2.55 -0.41
C ASP A 160 -19.54 -1.85 0.79
N PHE A 161 -18.49 -1.08 0.53
CA PHE A 161 -17.88 -0.25 1.54
C PHE A 161 -18.60 1.09 1.58
N VAL A 162 -19.23 1.39 2.71
CA VAL A 162 -19.84 2.70 2.96
C VAL A 162 -19.27 3.25 4.26
N ALA A 163 -18.67 4.45 4.18
CA ALA A 163 -18.07 5.09 5.34
C ALA A 163 -18.16 6.62 5.27
N THR A 164 -18.29 7.25 6.43
CA THR A 164 -18.08 8.69 6.58
C THR A 164 -16.68 8.92 7.12
N ILE A 165 -15.87 9.67 6.37
CA ILE A 165 -14.51 10.05 6.73
C ILE A 165 -14.50 11.52 7.10
N THR A 166 -13.86 11.86 8.22
CA THR A 166 -13.67 13.26 8.64
C THR A 166 -12.20 13.64 8.68
N THR A 167 -11.86 14.76 8.05
CA THR A 167 -10.50 15.32 8.03
C THR A 167 -10.52 16.78 7.56
N PRO A 168 -9.64 17.66 8.09
CA PRO A 168 -9.44 19.01 7.56
C PRO A 168 -8.99 19.03 6.08
N GLN A 169 -8.53 17.88 5.56
CA GLN A 169 -8.04 17.73 4.18
C GLN A 169 -9.12 17.26 3.21
N ALA A 170 -10.40 17.27 3.60
CA ALA A 170 -11.51 16.70 2.83
C ALA A 170 -11.61 17.28 1.40
N LEU A 171 -11.50 18.60 1.27
CA LEU A 171 -11.52 19.27 -0.03
C LEU A 171 -10.35 18.81 -0.93
N LEU A 172 -9.15 18.65 -0.36
CA LEU A 172 -7.96 18.20 -1.10
C LEU A 172 -8.12 16.78 -1.62
N ILE A 173 -8.64 15.88 -0.77
CA ILE A 173 -8.94 14.48 -1.14
C ILE A 173 -9.93 14.45 -2.30
N ASN A 174 -11.02 15.21 -2.21
CA ASN A 174 -12.05 15.29 -3.25
C ASN A 174 -11.48 15.83 -4.58
N ASN A 175 -10.67 16.89 -4.52
CA ASN A 175 -10.05 17.47 -5.71
C ASN A 175 -9.07 16.49 -6.36
N LEU A 176 -8.22 15.83 -5.57
CA LEU A 176 -7.30 14.81 -6.07
C LEU A 176 -8.06 13.64 -6.72
N PHE A 177 -9.11 13.14 -6.07
CA PHE A 177 -9.94 12.08 -6.61
C PHE A 177 -10.55 12.44 -7.97
N LYS A 178 -11.10 13.65 -8.12
CA LYS A 178 -11.64 14.14 -9.40
C LYS A 178 -10.56 14.22 -10.48
N GLN A 179 -9.38 14.73 -10.14
CA GLN A 179 -8.26 14.81 -11.08
C GLN A 179 -7.78 13.42 -11.53
N LEU A 180 -7.68 12.47 -10.61
CA LEU A 180 -7.31 11.08 -10.92
C LEU A 180 -8.35 10.43 -11.83
N LYS A 181 -9.65 10.58 -11.54
CA LYS A 181 -10.72 10.04 -12.40
C LYS A 181 -10.63 10.58 -13.82
N LEU A 182 -10.37 11.87 -14.00
CA LEU A 182 -10.21 12.47 -15.32
C LEU A 182 -8.98 11.91 -16.05
N LYS A 183 -7.82 11.87 -15.38
CA LYS A 183 -6.57 11.38 -15.97
C LYS A 183 -6.66 9.91 -16.40
N VAL A 184 -7.18 9.04 -15.52
CA VAL A 184 -7.31 7.61 -15.82
C VAL A 184 -8.31 7.35 -16.93
N SER A 185 -9.42 8.09 -16.96
CA SER A 185 -10.40 8.00 -18.06
C SER A 185 -9.80 8.43 -19.40
N ALA A 186 -9.02 9.51 -19.41
CA ALA A 186 -8.34 9.98 -20.62
C ALA A 186 -7.30 8.97 -21.14
N ALA A 187 -6.50 8.38 -20.24
CA ALA A 187 -5.50 7.37 -20.60
C ALA A 187 -6.15 6.13 -21.25
N LYS A 188 -7.22 5.60 -20.65
CA LYS A 188 -7.97 4.45 -21.19
C LYS A 188 -8.58 4.73 -22.57
N ASN A 189 -9.01 5.95 -22.82
CA ASN A 189 -9.53 6.33 -24.13
C ASN A 189 -8.40 6.40 -25.17
N ALA A 190 -7.22 6.91 -24.80
CA ALA A 190 -6.06 6.96 -25.70
C ALA A 190 -5.58 5.54 -26.09
N GLU A 191 -5.54 4.61 -25.15
CA GLU A 191 -5.19 3.21 -25.41
C GLU A 191 -6.15 2.55 -26.41
N LYS A 192 -7.47 2.72 -26.21
CA LYS A 192 -8.48 2.19 -27.14
C LYS A 192 -8.33 2.72 -28.57
N VAL A 193 -8.03 4.02 -28.71
CA VAL A 193 -7.83 4.64 -30.03
C VAL A 193 -6.59 4.07 -30.73
N ALA A 194 -5.51 3.84 -29.97
CA ALA A 194 -4.29 3.23 -30.49
C ALA A 194 -4.51 1.78 -30.95
N GLU A 195 -5.29 0.99 -30.21
CA GLU A 195 -5.62 -0.40 -30.58
C GLU A 195 -6.49 -0.48 -31.84
N THR A 196 -7.40 0.49 -32.07
CA THR A 196 -8.25 0.52 -33.28
C THR A 196 -7.55 1.05 -34.54
N SER A 197 -6.32 1.57 -34.40
CA SER A 197 -5.54 2.16 -35.51
C SER A 197 -4.46 1.23 -36.06
N LEU A 198 -4.41 -0.01 -35.58
CA LEU A 198 -3.53 -1.11 -36.02
C LEU A 198 -4.35 -2.17 -36.74
#